data_AF-A0A1I2Q697-F1
#
_entry.id   AF-A0A1I2Q697-F1
#
_cell.length_a   1.000
_cell.length_b   1.000
_cell.length_c   1.000
_cell.angle_alpha   90.00
_cell.angle_beta   90.00
_cell.angle_gamma   90.00
#
_symmetry.space_group_name_H-M   'P 1'
#
loop_
_entity.id
_entity.type
_entity.pdbx_description
1 polymer ?
#
loop_
_entity_poly.entity_id
_entity_poly.type
_entity_poly.pdbx_seq_one_letter_code
_entity_poly.pdbx_strand_id
1 'polypeptide(L)'
;MLYKLSGLGTGAVAKFMANGAYAKMSATPVELLVRGILCNILVCLAVWCGFRTKSDSAKLIMIFWCLFAFITTGFEHSIANMTLLTIGLLTPEGTGVTLGGWFYNLGLVTVGNMIGGIIFVAVPYMIGSRNREA
;
A
#
# COMPACT_ATOMS: atom_id res chain seq x y z
N MET A 1 -18.46 1.95 9.81
CA MET A 1 -19.47 1.72 10.88
C MET A 1 -19.20 0.44 11.65
N LEU A 2 -19.08 -0.74 11.00
CA LEU A 2 -18.78 -2.01 11.68
C LEU A 2 -17.50 -2.01 12.55
N TYR A 3 -16.39 -1.42 12.07
CA TYR A 3 -15.16 -1.30 12.87
C TYR A 3 -15.34 -0.51 14.18
N LYS A 4 -16.19 0.53 14.18
CA LYS A 4 -16.50 1.25 15.42
C LYS A 4 -17.38 0.43 16.35
N LEU A 5 -18.33 -0.31 15.77
CA LEU A 5 -19.21 -1.21 16.53
C LEU A 5 -18.46 -2.38 17.17
N SER A 6 -17.27 -2.73 16.68
CA SER A 6 -16.42 -3.75 17.31
C SER A 6 -15.74 -3.26 18.60
N GLY A 7 -15.94 -2.01 19.02
CA GLY A 7 -15.31 -1.42 20.20
C GLY A 7 -13.85 -1.00 20.00
N LEU A 8 -13.27 -1.20 18.81
CA LEU A 8 -11.88 -0.83 18.49
C LEU A 8 -11.73 0.63 18.02
N GLY A 9 -12.83 1.37 18.02
CA GLY A 9 -12.87 2.80 17.71
C GLY A 9 -12.47 3.70 18.88
N THR A 10 -11.91 3.17 19.96
CA THR A 10 -11.37 3.96 21.07
C THR A 10 -10.11 3.28 21.64
N GLY A 11 -9.40 3.96 22.54
CA GLY A 11 -8.28 3.36 23.29
C GLY A 11 -7.00 3.20 22.47
N ALA A 12 -6.16 2.22 22.84
CA ALA A 12 -4.81 2.09 22.29
C ALA A 12 -4.78 1.82 20.78
N VAL A 13 -5.68 0.96 20.28
CA VAL A 13 -5.76 0.64 18.85
C VAL A 13 -6.20 1.85 18.04
N ALA A 14 -7.23 2.58 18.50
CA ALA A 14 -7.68 3.80 17.83
C ALA A 14 -6.57 4.84 17.74
N LYS A 15 -5.82 5.06 18.84
CA LYS A 15 -4.66 5.98 18.86
C LYS A 15 -3.57 5.54 17.89
N PHE A 16 -3.27 4.24 17.82
CA PHE A 16 -2.31 3.70 16.85
C PHE A 16 -2.73 3.98 15.42
N MET A 17 -4.01 3.72 15.08
CA MET A 17 -4.56 3.95 13.75
C MET A 17 -4.58 5.44 13.39
N ALA A 18 -4.99 6.30 14.32
CA ALA A 18 -5.05 7.74 14.14
C ALA A 18 -3.65 8.36 13.95
N ASN A 19 -2.67 7.97 14.77
CA ASN A 19 -1.28 8.42 14.64
C ASN A 19 -0.65 7.92 13.34
N GLY A 20 -0.90 6.66 12.97
CA GLY A 20 -0.43 6.08 11.70
C GLY A 20 -1.01 6.81 10.50
N ALA A 21 -2.31 7.13 10.52
CA ALA A 21 -2.97 7.92 9.50
C ALA A 21 -2.35 9.33 9.40
N TYR A 22 -2.17 10.01 10.54
CA TYR A 22 -1.57 11.34 10.59
C TYR A 22 -0.14 11.35 10.04
N ALA A 23 0.70 10.40 10.45
CA ALA A 23 2.07 10.28 9.96
C ALA A 23 2.12 10.09 8.44
N LYS A 24 1.25 9.24 7.88
CA LYS A 24 1.21 8.96 6.44
C LYS A 24 0.83 10.18 5.61
N MET A 25 -0.17 10.94 6.01
CA MET A 25 -0.56 12.15 5.26
C MET A 25 0.38 13.34 5.48
N SER A 26 1.27 13.28 6.49
CA SER A 26 2.25 14.33 6.79
C SER A 26 3.58 14.15 6.05
N ALA A 27 3.78 13.03 5.37
CA ALA A 27 4.99 12.78 4.58
C ALA A 27 5.09 13.69 3.36
N THR A 28 6.31 13.97 2.93
CA THR A 28 6.58 14.85 1.79
C THR A 28 6.15 14.19 0.46
N PRO A 29 5.91 14.97 -0.61
CA PRO A 29 5.44 14.39 -1.87
C PRO A 29 6.39 13.37 -2.47
N VAL A 30 7.69 13.63 -2.40
CA VAL A 30 8.74 12.74 -2.92
C VAL A 30 8.78 11.44 -2.13
N GLU A 31 8.67 11.49 -0.80
CA GLU A 31 8.61 10.28 0.02
C GLU A 31 7.40 9.43 -0.33
N LEU A 32 6.21 10.03 -0.47
CA LEU A 32 4.99 9.29 -0.80
C LEU A 32 5.06 8.64 -2.19
N LEU A 33 5.58 9.36 -3.18
CA LEU A 33 5.77 8.83 -4.52
C LEU A 33 6.75 7.65 -4.54
N VAL A 34 7.94 7.83 -3.97
CA VAL A 34 8.98 6.78 -3.98
C VAL A 34 8.56 5.55 -3.18
N ARG A 35 7.98 5.76 -1.98
CA ARG A 35 7.41 4.66 -1.19
C ARG A 35 6.29 3.93 -1.94
N GLY A 36 5.48 4.66 -2.72
CA GLY A 36 4.46 4.07 -3.58
C GLY A 36 5.03 3.21 -4.72
N ILE A 37 6.08 3.70 -5.39
CA ILE A 37 6.76 2.97 -6.46
C ILE A 37 7.31 1.64 -5.93
N LEU A 38 8.08 1.70 -4.84
CA LEU A 38 8.72 0.52 -4.26
C LEU A 38 7.70 -0.48 -3.71
N CYS A 39 6.60 0.00 -3.12
CA CYS A 39 5.49 -0.86 -2.70
C CYS A 39 4.96 -1.68 -3.87
N ASN A 40 4.58 -1.03 -4.97
CA ASN A 40 3.85 -1.72 -6.01
C ASN A 40 4.74 -2.60 -6.91
N ILE A 41 6.07 -2.36 -6.92
CA ILE A 41 7.03 -3.33 -7.47
C ILE A 41 6.90 -4.68 -6.73
N LEU A 42 6.86 -4.66 -5.40
CA LEU A 42 6.74 -5.86 -4.57
C LEU A 42 5.35 -6.51 -4.69
N VAL A 43 4.28 -5.72 -4.72
CA VAL A 43 2.91 -6.24 -4.91
C VAL A 43 2.78 -6.91 -6.28
N CYS A 44 3.24 -6.26 -7.35
CA CYS A 44 3.19 -6.86 -8.68
C CYS A 44 4.11 -8.08 -8.81
N LEU A 45 5.26 -8.10 -8.13
CA LEU A 45 6.12 -9.28 -8.05
C LEU A 45 5.38 -10.47 -7.40
N ALA A 46 4.70 -10.25 -6.27
CA ALA A 46 3.91 -11.29 -5.61
C ALA A 46 2.84 -11.88 -6.53
N VAL A 47 2.10 -11.00 -7.23
CA VAL A 47 1.07 -11.40 -8.21
C VAL A 47 1.69 -12.18 -9.37
N TRP A 48 2.81 -11.71 -9.91
CA TRP A 48 3.50 -12.37 -11.01
C TRP A 48 4.02 -13.76 -10.64
N CYS A 49 4.64 -13.90 -9.46
CA CYS A 49 5.02 -15.22 -8.94
C CYS A 49 3.80 -16.13 -8.78
N GLY A 50 2.65 -15.56 -8.39
CA GLY A 50 1.36 -16.25 -8.34
C GLY A 50 0.94 -16.88 -9.67
N PHE A 51 1.13 -16.17 -10.79
CA PHE A 51 0.86 -16.70 -12.13
C PHE A 51 1.90 -17.73 -12.60
N ARG A 52 3.14 -17.67 -12.09
CA ARG A 52 4.22 -18.57 -12.51
C ARG A 52 4.26 -19.92 -11.81
N THR A 53 3.67 -20.03 -10.62
CA THR A 53 3.71 -21.27 -9.83
C THR A 53 2.35 -21.97 -9.78
N LYS A 54 2.38 -23.31 -9.80
CA LYS A 54 1.18 -24.15 -9.64
C LYS A 54 0.89 -24.51 -8.17
N SER A 55 1.89 -24.38 -7.28
CA SER A 55 1.74 -24.70 -5.86
C SER A 55 1.13 -23.53 -5.10
N ASP A 56 -0.03 -23.73 -4.48
CA ASP A 56 -0.68 -22.69 -3.69
C ASP A 56 0.15 -22.29 -2.47
N SER A 57 0.86 -23.23 -1.84
CA SER A 57 1.81 -22.93 -0.76
C SER A 57 2.90 -21.95 -1.22
N ALA A 58 3.45 -22.14 -2.42
CA ALA A 58 4.45 -21.24 -2.98
C ALA A 58 3.86 -19.83 -3.24
N LYS A 59 2.62 -19.74 -3.71
CA LYS A 59 1.93 -18.44 -3.90
C LYS A 59 1.78 -17.70 -2.57
N LEU A 60 1.31 -18.39 -1.53
CA LEU A 60 1.10 -17.81 -0.20
C LEU A 60 2.43 -17.35 0.42
N ILE A 61 3.49 -18.14 0.28
CA ILE A 61 4.84 -17.77 0.76
C ILE A 61 5.33 -16.50 0.05
N MET A 62 5.17 -16.40 -1.28
CA MET A 62 5.59 -15.21 -2.03
C MET A 62 4.79 -13.97 -1.67
N ILE A 63 3.46 -14.10 -1.52
CA ILE A 63 2.61 -13.00 -1.03
C ILE A 63 3.06 -12.56 0.36
N PHE A 64 3.25 -13.51 1.29
CA PHE A 64 3.70 -13.21 2.65
C PHE A 64 5.00 -12.42 2.65
N TRP A 65 6.04 -12.89 1.94
CA TRP A 65 7.34 -12.22 1.96
C TRP A 65 7.32 -10.85 1.30
N CYS A 66 6.59 -10.67 0.21
CA CYS A 66 6.46 -9.35 -0.43
C CYS A 66 5.71 -8.36 0.47
N LEU A 67 4.61 -8.81 1.11
CA LEU A 67 3.86 -7.99 2.06
C LEU A 67 4.68 -7.64 3.29
N PHE A 68 5.37 -8.63 3.87
CA PHE A 68 6.26 -8.43 5.00
C PHE A 68 7.32 -7.39 4.68
N ALA A 69 7.98 -7.49 3.53
CA ALA A 69 9.02 -6.54 3.13
C ALA A 69 8.47 -5.11 3.03
N PHE A 70 7.39 -4.87 2.28
CA PHE A 70 6.92 -3.49 2.08
C PHE A 70 6.27 -2.89 3.33
N ILE A 71 5.63 -3.70 4.18
CA ILE A 71 5.02 -3.22 5.43
C ILE A 71 6.09 -2.88 6.46
N THR A 72 7.12 -3.73 6.62
CA THR A 72 8.17 -3.50 7.62
C THR A 72 9.09 -2.35 7.26
N THR A 73 9.35 -2.11 5.98
CA THR A 73 10.13 -0.94 5.53
C THR A 73 9.31 0.36 5.52
N GLY A 74 7.99 0.28 5.65
CA GLY A 74 7.11 1.46 5.65
C GLY A 74 6.82 2.01 4.25
N PHE A 75 6.79 1.17 3.22
CA PHE A 75 6.31 1.57 1.89
C PHE A 75 4.79 1.82 1.89
N GLU A 76 4.30 2.50 0.85
CA GLU A 76 2.93 3.03 0.81
C GLU A 76 2.09 2.30 -0.25
N HIS A 77 1.00 1.68 0.20
CA HIS A 77 0.02 1.03 -0.68
C HIS A 77 -1.30 1.80 -0.64
N SER A 78 -1.72 2.36 -1.76
CA SER A 78 -2.89 3.24 -1.83
C SER A 78 -4.15 2.58 -1.27
N ILE A 79 -4.41 1.31 -1.62
CA ILE A 79 -5.59 0.58 -1.16
C ILE A 79 -5.53 0.27 0.35
N ALA A 80 -4.33 -0.01 0.90
CA ALA A 80 -4.20 -0.20 2.35
C ALA A 80 -4.43 1.12 3.10
N ASN A 81 -3.93 2.22 2.53
CA ASN A 81 -4.11 3.56 3.07
C ASN A 81 -5.57 4.01 3.04
N MET A 82 -6.38 3.58 2.07
CA MET A 82 -7.82 3.88 2.06
C MET A 82 -8.47 3.46 3.37
N THR A 83 -8.18 2.27 3.87
CA THR A 83 -8.71 1.77 5.14
C THR A 83 -8.14 2.54 6.33
N LEU A 84 -6.80 2.65 6.43
CA LEU A 84 -6.14 3.28 7.57
C LEU A 84 -6.51 4.77 7.72
N LEU A 85 -6.43 5.54 6.63
CA LEU A 85 -6.75 6.96 6.65
C LEU A 85 -8.25 7.20 6.90
N THR A 86 -9.14 6.34 6.37
CA THR A 86 -10.57 6.45 6.65
C THR A 86 -10.89 6.14 8.11
N ILE A 87 -10.22 5.15 8.72
CA ILE A 87 -10.35 4.89 10.16
C ILE A 87 -9.83 6.09 10.96
N GLY A 88 -8.70 6.68 10.57
CA GLY A 88 -8.18 7.90 11.20
C GLY A 88 -9.14 9.10 11.10
N LEU A 89 -9.82 9.28 9.96
CA LEU A 89 -10.85 10.32 9.79
C LEU A 89 -12.08 10.08 10.68
N LEU A 90 -12.53 8.83 10.74
CA LEU A 90 -13.70 8.48 11.53
C LEU A 90 -13.39 8.50 13.03
N THR A 91 -12.15 8.23 13.41
CA THR A 91 -11.71 8.09 14.80
C THR A 91 -10.42 8.90 15.02
N PRO A 92 -10.51 10.25 15.09
CA PRO A 92 -9.33 11.09 15.06
C PRO A 92 -8.48 11.02 16.33
N GLU A 93 -9.04 10.66 17.49
CA GLU A 93 -8.32 10.59 18.79
C GLU A 93 -7.49 11.87 19.10
N GLY A 94 -7.96 13.04 18.66
CA GLY A 94 -7.25 14.31 18.81
C GLY A 94 -6.10 14.55 17.82
N THR A 95 -5.85 13.62 16.90
CA THR A 95 -4.89 13.78 15.81
C THR A 95 -5.47 14.64 14.68
N GLY A 96 -4.61 15.39 14.00
CA GLY A 96 -5.01 16.33 12.95
C GLY A 96 -5.37 15.69 11.61
N VAL A 97 -5.95 14.48 11.59
CA VAL A 97 -6.33 13.78 10.35
C VAL A 97 -7.43 14.55 9.63
N THR A 98 -7.14 14.98 8.40
CA THR A 98 -8.04 15.81 7.59
C THR A 98 -8.40 15.14 6.28
N LEU A 99 -9.56 15.51 5.74
CA LEU A 99 -9.99 15.03 4.43
C LEU A 99 -9.04 15.50 3.32
N GLY A 100 -8.45 16.69 3.46
CA GLY A 100 -7.41 17.18 2.55
C GLY A 100 -6.15 16.29 2.58
N GLY A 101 -5.66 15.95 3.77
CA GLY A 101 -4.53 15.02 3.95
C GLY A 101 -4.82 13.62 3.41
N TRP A 102 -6.07 13.16 3.53
CA TRP A 102 -6.53 11.90 2.94
C TRP A 102 -6.38 11.90 1.41
N PHE A 103 -6.87 12.93 0.72
CA PHE A 103 -6.72 13.04 -0.74
C PHE A 103 -5.28 13.25 -1.16
N TYR A 104 -4.52 14.05 -0.42
CA TYR A 104 -3.10 14.31 -0.67
C TYR A 104 -2.28 13.01 -0.65
N ASN A 105 -2.43 12.21 0.42
CA ASN A 105 -1.73 10.92 0.52
C ASN A 105 -2.16 9.97 -0.60
N LEU A 106 -3.46 9.74 -0.76
CA LEU A 106 -3.94 8.75 -1.71
C LEU A 106 -3.63 9.12 -3.15
N GLY A 107 -3.71 10.40 -3.52
CA GLY A 107 -3.34 10.86 -4.85
C GLY A 107 -1.89 10.52 -5.19
N LEU A 108 -0.95 10.92 -4.33
CA LEU A 108 0.47 10.71 -4.56
C LEU A 108 0.86 9.24 -4.49
N VAL A 109 0.38 8.50 -3.49
CA VAL A 109 0.68 7.07 -3.35
C VAL A 109 0.09 6.28 -4.52
N THR A 110 -1.09 6.65 -5.02
CA THR A 110 -1.68 6.00 -6.21
C THR A 110 -0.83 6.23 -7.45
N VAL A 111 -0.37 7.47 -7.69
CA VAL A 111 0.55 7.78 -8.79
C VAL A 111 1.85 6.97 -8.66
N GLY A 112 2.43 6.93 -7.46
CA GLY A 112 3.61 6.11 -7.17
C GLY A 112 3.37 4.63 -7.45
N ASN A 113 2.25 4.07 -6.98
CA ASN A 113 1.90 2.68 -7.24
C ASN A 113 1.71 2.41 -8.74
N MET A 114 1.05 3.30 -9.49
CA MET A 114 0.91 3.17 -10.95
C MET A 114 2.28 3.15 -11.64
N ILE A 115 3.20 4.05 -11.26
CA ILE A 115 4.57 4.07 -11.80
C ILE A 115 5.28 2.74 -11.51
N GLY A 116 5.24 2.26 -10.26
CA GLY A 116 5.85 1.00 -9.86
C GLY A 116 5.31 -0.20 -10.65
N GLY A 117 3.99 -0.30 -10.80
CA GLY A 117 3.37 -1.42 -11.52
C GLY A 117 3.56 -1.35 -13.04
N ILE A 118 3.37 -0.18 -13.64
CA ILE A 118 3.40 -0.01 -15.10
C ILE A 118 4.84 0.04 -15.61
N ILE A 119 5.65 0.97 -15.10
CA ILE A 119 6.97 1.26 -15.66
C ILE A 119 7.99 0.20 -15.23
N PHE A 120 7.94 -0.25 -13.97
CA PHE A 120 8.98 -1.14 -13.43
C PHE A 120 8.63 -2.63 -13.50
N VAL A 121 7.36 -2.99 -13.73
CA VAL A 121 6.96 -4.40 -13.81
C VAL A 121 6.32 -4.75 -15.16
N ALA A 122 5.22 -4.10 -15.53
CA ALA A 122 4.49 -4.45 -16.76
C ALA A 122 5.33 -4.22 -18.03
N VAL A 123 5.93 -3.04 -18.20
CA VAL A 123 6.73 -2.70 -19.40
C VAL A 123 7.94 -3.63 -19.58
N PRO A 124 8.80 -3.87 -18.57
CA PRO A 124 9.91 -4.81 -18.69
C PRO A 124 9.45 -6.23 -19.01
N TYR A 125 8.33 -6.68 -18.43
CA TYR A 125 7.76 -7.99 -18.72
C TYR A 125 7.29 -8.10 -20.17
N MET A 126 6.58 -7.09 -20.68
CA MET A 126 6.12 -7.04 -22.08
C MET A 126 7.28 -7.05 -23.08
N ILE A 127 8.36 -6.32 -22.79
CA ILE A 127 9.55 -6.30 -23.64
C ILE A 127 10.24 -7.67 -23.61
N GLY A 128 10.41 -8.25 -22.41
CA GLY A 128 11.04 -9.55 -22.23
C GLY A 128 10.26 -10.72 -22.85
N SER A 129 8.92 -10.66 -22.85
CA SER A 129 8.08 -11.69 -23.48
C SER A 129 8.15 -11.63 -25.00
N ARG A 130 8.22 -10.43 -25.59
CA ARG A 130 8.26 -10.26 -27.05
C ARG A 130 9.55 -10.81 -27.67
N ASN A 131 10.65 -10.80 -26.93
CA ASN A 131 11.93 -11.36 -27.36
C ASN A 131 11.98 -12.91 -27.30
N ARG A 132 10.97 -13.58 -26.75
CA ARG A 132 10.86 -15.05 -26.79
C ARG A 132 10.09 -15.56 -28.00
N GLU A 133 9.40 -14.67 -28.72
CA GLU A 133 8.56 -14.99 -29.88
C GLU A 133 9.25 -14.65 -31.22
N ALA A 134 10.44 -14.03 -31.19
CA ALA A 134 11.30 -13.76 -32.34
C ALA A 134 12.50 -14.71 -32.34
#